data_AF-U9TBV4-F1
#
_entry.id   AF-U9TBV4-F1
#
_cell.length_a   1.000
_cell.length_b   1.000
_cell.length_c   1.000
_cell.angle_alpha   90.00
_cell.angle_beta   90.00
_cell.angle_gamma   90.00
#
_symmetry.space_group_name_H-M   'P 1'
#
loop_
_entity.id
_entity.type
_entity.pdbx_description
1 polymer ?
#
loop_
_entity_poly.entity_id
_entity_poly.type
_entity_poly.pdbx_seq_one_letter_code
_entity_poly.pdbx_strand_id
1 'polypeptide(L)'
;MIDPLSHEIFKDLESPELYKEEYERLVACYKNGLERMQVIYKQDVIKIKFRNVQGRRALKIQRTRHKDYAEKKKTERKASHKLISRSPKNEEKYFYMKNKYWSVY
;
A
#
# COMPACT_ATOMS: atom_id res chain seq x y z
N MET A 1 28.43 -22.65 8.47
CA MET A 1 28.36 -21.63 9.54
C MET A 1 29.47 -21.95 10.51
N ILE A 2 30.28 -20.96 10.86
CA ILE A 2 31.20 -21.05 11.99
C ILE A 2 30.34 -21.23 13.25
N ASP A 3 30.78 -22.08 14.18
CA ASP A 3 30.09 -22.27 15.46
C ASP A 3 30.05 -20.93 16.21
N PRO A 4 28.88 -20.31 16.37
CA PRO A 4 28.79 -18.99 16.99
C PRO A 4 29.19 -19.01 18.46
N LEU A 5 29.13 -20.16 19.14
CA LEU A 5 29.62 -20.32 20.51
C LEU A 5 31.15 -20.32 20.61
N SER A 6 31.84 -20.57 19.49
CA SER A 6 33.32 -20.49 19.44
C SER A 6 33.84 -19.05 19.39
N HIS A 7 32.97 -18.05 19.23
CA HIS A 7 33.34 -16.65 19.15
C HIS A 7 33.83 -16.12 20.51
N GLU A 8 34.89 -15.31 20.52
CA GLU A 8 35.55 -14.84 21.74
C GLU A 8 34.61 -14.13 22.71
N ILE A 9 33.62 -13.41 22.19
CA ILE A 9 32.56 -12.74 22.98
C ILE A 9 31.81 -13.70 23.92
N PHE A 10 31.71 -14.99 23.58
CA PHE A 10 30.99 -15.99 24.39
C PHE A 10 31.91 -16.88 25.24
N LYS A 11 33.23 -16.73 25.14
CA LYS A 11 34.19 -17.57 25.90
C LYS A 11 34.12 -17.33 27.41
N ASP A 12 33.83 -16.10 27.83
CA ASP A 12 33.83 -15.69 29.24
C ASP A 12 32.41 -15.67 29.85
N LEU A 13 31.39 -15.84 29.01
CA LEU A 13 29.97 -15.86 29.38
C LEU A 13 29.47 -17.30 29.28
N GLU A 14 29.86 -18.15 30.24
CA GLU A 14 29.05 -19.32 30.59
C GLU A 14 27.71 -18.79 31.11
N SER A 15 26.81 -18.53 30.17
CA SER A 15 25.51 -17.93 30.43
C SER A 15 24.67 -19.01 31.10
N PRO A 16 24.34 -18.91 32.40
CA PRO A 16 23.60 -19.96 33.10
C PRO A 16 22.18 -20.15 32.51
N GLU A 17 21.72 -19.16 31.76
CA GLU A 17 20.37 -19.02 31.21
C GLU A 17 20.27 -19.39 29.72
N LEU A 18 21.36 -19.77 29.05
CA LEU A 18 21.31 -20.23 27.66
C LEU A 18 21.74 -21.69 27.58
N TYR A 19 20.76 -22.58 27.74
CA TYR A 19 20.98 -24.01 27.54
C TYR A 19 21.26 -24.29 26.06
N LYS A 20 22.10 -25.29 25.79
CA LYS A 20 22.44 -25.73 24.42
C LYS A 20 21.20 -25.92 23.52
N GLU A 21 20.10 -26.39 24.11
CA GLU A 21 18.82 -26.55 23.41
C GLU A 21 18.20 -25.21 22.95
N GLU A 22 18.27 -24.17 23.77
CA GLU A 22 17.73 -22.85 23.44
C GLU A 22 18.52 -22.20 22.32
N TYR A 23 19.83 -22.41 22.35
CA TYR A 23 20.73 -22.00 21.29
C TYR A 23 20.37 -22.69 19.95
N GLU A 24 20.16 -24.01 19.96
CA GLU A 24 19.73 -24.75 18.77
C GLU A 24 18.39 -24.24 18.24
N ARG A 25 17.43 -23.92 19.13
CA ARG A 25 16.15 -23.31 18.75
C ARG A 25 16.36 -21.96 18.06
N LEU A 26 17.27 -21.13 18.56
CA LEU A 26 17.58 -19.82 17.99
C LEU A 26 18.14 -19.96 16.56
N VAL A 27 19.11 -20.86 16.37
CA VAL A 27 19.73 -21.13 15.06
C VAL A 27 18.70 -21.69 14.08
N ALA A 28 17.84 -22.60 14.53
CA ALA A 28 16.75 -23.13 13.73
C ALA A 28 15.76 -22.02 13.32
N CYS A 29 15.44 -21.11 14.24
CA CYS A 29 14.56 -19.97 13.98
C CYS A 29 15.09 -19.07 12.86
N TYR A 30 16.40 -18.79 12.86
CA TYR A 30 17.04 -18.02 11.80
C TYR A 30 16.92 -18.71 10.43
N LYS A 31 17.26 -20.00 10.35
CA LYS A 31 17.17 -20.77 9.09
C LYS A 31 15.73 -20.79 8.56
N ASN A 32 14.77 -21.09 9.43
CA ASN A 32 13.34 -21.10 9.08
C ASN A 32 12.86 -19.72 8.61
N GLY A 33 13.30 -18.65 9.29
CA GLY A 33 12.99 -17.27 8.92
C GLY A 33 13.56 -16.89 7.55
N LEU A 34 14.81 -17.28 7.26
CA LEU A 34 15.47 -17.02 5.99
C LEU A 34 14.75 -17.71 4.84
N GLU A 35 14.42 -19.00 4.99
CA GLU A 35 13.66 -19.75 3.99
C GLU A 35 12.29 -19.11 3.73
N ARG A 36 11.59 -18.73 4.80
CA ARG A 36 10.29 -18.05 4.70
C ARG A 36 10.40 -16.72 3.95
N MET A 37 11.44 -15.92 4.23
CA MET A 37 11.68 -14.65 3.53
C MET A 37 11.94 -14.85 2.03
N GLN A 38 12.74 -15.85 1.66
CA GLN A 38 13.00 -16.17 0.26
C GLN A 38 11.73 -16.62 -0.48
N VAL A 39 10.87 -17.40 0.17
CA VAL A 39 9.57 -17.81 -0.40
C VAL A 39 8.67 -16.59 -0.61
N ILE A 40 8.58 -15.70 0.37
CA ILE A 40 7.79 -14.46 0.27
C ILE A 40 8.30 -13.60 -0.89
N TYR A 41 9.62 -13.44 -1.03
CA TYR A 41 10.21 -12.66 -2.11
C TYR A 41 9.86 -13.21 -3.50
N LYS A 42 10.00 -14.53 -3.70
CA LYS A 42 9.64 -15.20 -4.96
C LYS A 42 8.15 -15.05 -5.32
N GLN A 43 7.27 -15.01 -4.31
CA GLN A 43 5.81 -14.88 -4.51
C GLN A 43 5.35 -13.43 -4.72
N ASP A 44 5.80 -12.50 -3.87
CA ASP A 44 5.26 -11.13 -3.84
C ASP A 44 6.01 -10.18 -4.76
N VAL A 45 7.33 -10.34 -4.89
CA VAL A 45 8.18 -9.46 -5.70
C VAL A 45 8.33 -10.01 -7.10
N ILE A 46 8.89 -11.22 -7.24
CA ILE A 46 9.16 -11.80 -8.57
C ILE A 46 7.87 -12.35 -9.20
N LYS A 47 6.91 -12.82 -8.39
CA LYS A 47 5.61 -13.38 -8.83
C LYS A 47 5.72 -14.64 -9.71
N ILE A 48 6.79 -15.43 -9.54
CA ILE A 48 6.95 -16.73 -10.22
C ILE A 48 6.07 -17.82 -9.58
N LYS A 49 5.87 -17.75 -8.26
CA LYS A 49 5.08 -18.75 -7.51
C LYS A 49 3.74 -18.16 -7.06
N PHE A 50 2.73 -19.02 -6.93
CA PHE A 50 1.45 -18.64 -6.36
C PHE A 50 1.60 -18.12 -4.92
N ARG A 51 0.82 -17.10 -4.58
CA ARG A 51 0.90 -16.40 -3.30
C ARG A 51 0.09 -17.14 -2.22
N ASN A 52 0.77 -17.74 -1.25
CA ASN A 52 0.10 -18.27 -0.06
C ASN A 52 -0.25 -17.12 0.90
N VAL A 53 -1.54 -16.97 1.23
CA VAL A 53 -2.07 -15.92 2.12
C VAL A 53 -2.19 -16.36 3.59
N GLN A 54 -2.05 -17.65 3.89
CA GLN A 54 -2.18 -18.19 5.23
C GLN A 54 -1.10 -17.63 6.16
N GLY A 55 -1.51 -17.19 7.36
CA GLY A 55 -0.59 -16.61 8.35
C GLY A 55 0.02 -15.27 7.95
N ARG A 56 -0.48 -14.61 6.89
CA ARG A 56 -0.09 -13.25 6.51
C ARG A 56 -1.09 -12.24 7.03
N ARG A 57 -0.58 -11.06 7.39
CA ARG A 57 -1.43 -9.93 7.72
C ARG A 57 -2.19 -9.47 6.47
N ALA A 58 -3.47 -9.15 6.64
CA ALA A 58 -4.27 -8.57 5.56
C ALA A 58 -3.61 -7.27 5.06
N LEU A 59 -3.33 -7.20 3.75
CA LEU A 59 -2.89 -5.98 3.12
C LEU A 59 -4.10 -5.05 2.98
N LYS A 60 -4.18 -4.01 3.82
CA LYS A 60 -5.14 -2.89 3.65
C LYS A 60 -4.71 -1.95 2.50
N ILE A 61 -4.24 -2.52 1.38
CA ILE A 61 -3.77 -1.78 0.22
C ILE A 61 -4.81 -1.92 -0.88
N GLN A 62 -5.45 -0.82 -1.25
CA GLN A 62 -6.26 -0.77 -2.47
C GLN A 62 -5.32 -0.69 -3.68
N ARG A 63 -5.32 -1.74 -4.49
CA ARG A 63 -4.60 -1.74 -5.77
C ARG A 63 -5.53 -1.19 -6.84
N THR A 64 -5.18 -0.05 -7.40
CA THR A 64 -5.85 0.51 -8.58
C THR A 64 -5.01 0.21 -9.81
N ARG A 65 -5.66 -0.22 -10.90
CA ARG A 65 -5.00 -0.26 -12.21
C ARG A 65 -5.00 1.15 -12.79
N HIS A 66 -4.03 1.41 -13.67
CA HIS A 66 -3.98 2.70 -14.38
C HIS A 66 -5.27 2.98 -15.18
N LYS A 67 -5.89 1.93 -15.74
CA LYS A 67 -7.18 2.03 -16.44
C LYS A 67 -8.29 2.54 -15.52
N ASP A 68 -8.38 1.98 -14.31
CA ASP A 68 -9.38 2.37 -13.31
C ASP A 68 -9.22 3.86 -12.93
N TYR A 69 -7.98 4.33 -12.82
CA TYR A 69 -7.68 5.75 -12.60
C TYR A 69 -8.13 6.62 -13.78
N ALA A 70 -7.82 6.20 -15.01
CA ALA A 70 -8.21 6.94 -16.22
C ALA A 70 -9.74 7.01 -16.39
N GLU A 71 -10.45 5.93 -16.07
CA GLU A 71 -11.91 5.91 -16.08
C GLU A 71 -12.49 6.80 -15.00
N LYS A 72 -12.03 6.70 -13.74
CA LYS A 72 -12.45 7.59 -12.66
C LYS A 72 -12.32 9.06 -13.05
N LYS A 73 -11.17 9.44 -13.63
CA LYS A 73 -10.91 10.80 -14.11
C LYS A 73 -11.86 11.23 -15.24
N LYS A 74 -12.24 10.32 -16.14
CA LYS A 74 -13.25 10.60 -17.19
C LYS A 74 -14.65 10.78 -16.59
N THR A 75 -15.01 9.95 -15.62
CA THR A 75 -16.33 9.99 -14.97
C THR A 75 -16.50 11.27 -14.16
N GLU A 76 -15.46 11.69 -13.43
CA GLU A 76 -15.42 12.97 -12.71
C GLU A 76 -15.60 14.17 -13.65
N ARG A 77 -14.91 14.19 -14.80
CA ARG A 77 -15.08 15.24 -15.83
C ARG A 77 -16.48 15.27 -16.43
N LYS A 78 -17.09 14.10 -16.66
CA LYS A 78 -18.48 14.02 -17.15
C LYS A 78 -19.47 14.51 -16.09
N ALA A 79 -19.25 14.16 -14.83
CA ALA A 79 -20.06 14.63 -13.72
C ALA A 79 -19.96 16.15 -13.56
N SER A 80 -18.74 16.73 -13.63
CA SER A 80 -18.54 18.18 -13.58
C SER A 80 -19.19 18.89 -14.77
N HIS A 81 -19.03 18.38 -16.00
CA HIS A 81 -19.73 18.92 -17.16
C HIS A 81 -21.26 18.88 -17.02
N LYS A 82 -21.80 17.79 -16.44
CA LYS A 82 -23.24 17.63 -16.24
C LYS A 82 -23.79 18.58 -15.17
N LEU A 83 -22.98 18.92 -14.16
CA LEU A 83 -23.29 19.93 -13.16
C LEU A 83 -23.24 21.35 -13.76
N ILE A 84 -22.24 21.64 -14.59
CA ILE A 84 -22.12 22.91 -15.33
C ILE A 84 -23.28 23.07 -16.32
N SER A 85 -23.72 22.02 -17.00
CA SER A 85 -24.86 22.07 -17.92
C SER A 85 -26.23 22.13 -17.20
N ARG A 86 -26.30 21.68 -15.94
CA ARG A 86 -27.50 21.77 -15.10
C ARG A 86 -27.58 23.07 -14.31
N SER A 87 -26.48 23.80 -14.18
CA SER A 87 -26.50 25.20 -13.77
C SER A 87 -27.40 25.94 -14.75
N PRO A 88 -28.48 26.61 -14.31
CA PRO A 88 -29.28 27.41 -15.22
C PRO A 88 -28.36 28.43 -15.90
N LYS A 89 -28.41 28.50 -17.23
CA LYS A 89 -27.78 29.59 -17.97
C LYS A 89 -28.54 30.84 -17.59
N ASN A 90 -28.06 31.53 -16.56
CA ASN A 90 -28.64 32.77 -16.06
C ASN A 90 -28.51 33.92 -17.08
N GLU A 91 -28.23 33.64 -18.36
CA GLU A 91 -28.02 34.63 -19.43
C GLU A 91 -29.25 35.53 -19.59
N GLU A 92 -30.47 34.98 -19.51
CA GLU A 92 -31.71 35.77 -19.54
C GLU A 92 -31.89 36.63 -18.27
N LYS A 93 -31.51 36.10 -17.10
CA LYS A 93 -31.61 36.83 -15.81
C LYS A 93 -30.59 37.96 -15.73
N TYR A 94 -29.38 37.73 -16.24
CA TYR A 94 -28.32 38.74 -16.38
C TYR A 94 -28.69 39.79 -17.43
N PHE A 95 -29.27 39.41 -18.57
CA PHE A 95 -29.72 40.35 -19.60
C PHE A 95 -30.90 41.20 -19.12
N TYR A 96 -31.87 40.59 -18.42
CA TYR A 96 -33.00 41.29 -17.81
C TYR A 96 -32.56 42.25 -16.70
N MET A 97 -31.64 41.84 -15.81
CA MET A 97 -31.06 42.75 -14.82
C MET A 97 -30.25 43.88 -15.46
N LYS A 98 -29.43 43.61 -16.47
CA LYS A 98 -28.59 44.62 -17.13
C LYS A 98 -29.45 45.69 -17.81
N ASN A 99 -30.53 45.30 -18.49
CA ASN A 99 -31.45 46.24 -19.13
C ASN A 99 -32.31 47.03 -18.13
N LYS A 100 -32.67 46.43 -16.99
CA LYS A 100 -33.47 47.09 -15.94
C LYS A 100 -32.74 48.24 -15.24
N TYR A 101 -31.41 48.16 -15.11
CA TYR A 101 -30.61 49.16 -14.38
C TYR A 101 -29.82 50.13 -15.26
N TRP A 102 -29.67 49.85 -16.57
CA TRP A 102 -28.95 50.73 -17.51
C TRP A 102 -29.86 51.49 -18.50
N SER A 103 -31.19 51.31 -18.45
CA SER A 103 -32.16 52.06 -19.26
C SER A 103 -32.61 53.38 -18.58
N VAL A 104 -31.70 54.06 -17.90
CA VAL A 104 -31.93 55.41 -17.36
C VAL A 104 -30.87 56.34 -17.94
N TYR A 105 -31.04 56.69 -19.22
CA TYR A 105 -30.61 57.93 -19.85
C TYR A 105 -31.39 58.11 -21.15
#